data_AF-A0ABD5P7M9-F1
#
_entry.id   AF-A0ABD5P7M9-F1
#
_cell.length_a   1.000
_cell.length_b   1.000
_cell.length_c   1.000
_cell.angle_alpha   90.00
_cell.angle_beta   90.00
_cell.angle_gamma   90.00
#
_symmetry.space_group_name_H-M   'P 1'
#
loop_
_entity.id
_entity.type
_entity.pdbx_description
1 polymer ?
#
loop_
_entity_poly.entity_id
_entity_poly.type
_entity_poly.pdbx_seq_one_letter_code
_entity_poly.pdbx_strand_id
1 'polypeptide(L)'
;MDYSDASVATVLAFLAVVTVATGPLLPAVGLSAGSAHPVGSGDAAVTLERPPVDGLELVRGDFDAGTYHLESTPGRVAVDDVSGNPALKLTVDVPGIYYSDVRTYELGGRSGESVRLRFPAVDVSPEYVTANRYDATVGVWLRTGDEYDQLYQETVTVEVRR
;
A
#
# COMPACT_ATOMS: atom_id res chain seq x y z
N MET A 1 2.27 -11.55 54.32
CA MET A 1 1.36 -10.42 54.08
C MET A 1 2.17 -9.45 53.23
N ASP A 2 2.01 -9.33 51.92
CA ASP A 2 0.86 -9.62 51.06
C ASP A 2 1.34 -10.11 49.68
N TYR A 3 0.65 -11.12 49.15
CA TYR A 3 0.61 -11.43 47.72
C TYR A 3 -0.73 -10.88 47.23
N SER A 4 -0.75 -10.31 46.03
CA SER A 4 -1.90 -9.75 45.30
C SER A 4 -2.00 -8.23 45.42
N ASP A 5 -1.29 -7.52 44.53
CA ASP A 5 -2.04 -6.76 43.55
C ASP A 5 -1.23 -6.50 42.27
N ALA A 6 -1.84 -6.97 41.19
CA ALA A 6 -1.76 -6.39 39.86
C ALA A 6 -0.41 -6.41 39.12
N SER A 7 0.00 -7.62 38.80
CA SER A 7 0.49 -8.01 37.47
C SER A 7 -0.47 -7.60 36.34
N VAL A 8 -0.65 -6.30 36.08
CA VAL A 8 -1.34 -5.75 34.88
C VAL A 8 -0.78 -4.36 34.55
N ALA A 9 0.50 -4.28 34.21
CA ALA A 9 1.03 -3.14 33.45
C ALA A 9 2.24 -3.53 32.60
N THR A 10 2.43 -4.84 32.40
CA THR A 10 3.43 -5.40 31.49
C THR A 10 2.77 -5.53 30.12
N VAL A 11 3.42 -4.97 29.10
CA VAL A 11 3.09 -5.07 27.67
C VAL A 11 2.02 -4.10 27.15
N LEU A 12 2.30 -2.79 27.10
CA LEU A 12 1.60 -1.85 26.18
C LEU A 12 2.43 -0.57 25.91
N ALA A 13 3.75 -0.73 25.75
CA ALA A 13 4.65 0.36 25.38
C ALA A 13 5.75 -0.16 24.45
N PHE A 14 5.35 -0.62 23.25
CA PHE A 14 6.26 -0.93 22.14
C PHE A 14 5.70 -0.35 20.83
N LEU A 15 5.28 0.91 20.89
CA LEU A 15 4.81 1.65 19.72
C LEU A 15 5.47 3.02 19.69
N ALA A 16 6.78 3.04 19.41
CA ALA A 16 7.46 4.23 18.92
C ALA A 16 8.83 3.82 18.37
N VAL A 17 9.28 4.56 17.36
CA VAL A 17 10.61 4.52 16.73
C VAL A 17 10.73 3.58 15.52
N VAL A 18 10.03 3.92 14.43
CA VAL A 18 10.65 3.81 13.11
C VAL A 18 11.44 5.10 12.92
N THR A 19 12.76 4.99 13.07
CA THR A 19 13.74 6.04 12.80
C THR A 19 13.64 6.54 11.36
N VAL A 20 13.22 7.79 11.19
CA VAL A 20 13.46 8.57 9.97
C VAL A 20 14.92 9.03 10.00
N ALA A 21 15.79 8.30 9.30
CA ALA A 21 17.19 8.64 9.04
C ALA A 21 17.62 7.72 7.88
N THR A 22 18.11 8.13 6.70
CA THR A 22 18.78 9.33 6.20
C THR A 22 18.73 9.26 4.67
N GLY A 23 18.32 10.33 3.97
CA GLY A 23 18.59 10.46 2.53
C GLY A 23 19.96 11.10 2.31
N PRO A 24 20.81 10.60 1.39
CA PRO A 24 22.11 11.21 1.12
C PRO A 24 21.92 12.57 0.43
N LEU A 25 22.49 13.62 1.03
CA LEU A 25 22.64 14.93 0.40
C LEU A 25 23.76 14.84 -0.65
N LEU A 26 23.44 14.44 -1.88
CA LEU A 26 24.35 14.59 -3.02
C LEU A 26 23.75 15.56 -4.04
N PRO A 27 24.42 16.69 -4.32
CA PRO A 27 24.02 17.59 -5.39
C PRO A 27 24.60 17.13 -6.73
N ALA A 28 23.84 17.40 -7.79
CA ALA A 28 24.27 17.51 -9.20
C ALA A 28 24.68 16.24 -9.96
N VAL A 29 23.72 15.60 -10.63
CA VAL A 29 23.83 15.24 -12.06
C VAL A 29 22.45 15.40 -12.70
N GLY A 30 22.35 16.28 -13.70
CA GLY A 30 21.12 16.49 -14.45
C GLY A 30 20.70 15.24 -15.21
N LEU A 31 19.46 14.82 -15.00
CA LEU A 31 18.82 13.75 -15.75
C LEU A 31 17.53 14.31 -16.35
N SER A 32 17.53 14.41 -17.68
CA SER A 32 16.37 14.36 -18.58
C SER A 32 15.15 15.25 -18.26
N ALA A 33 14.90 16.22 -19.13
CA ALA A 33 13.62 16.93 -19.21
C ALA A 33 12.46 15.92 -19.41
N GLY A 34 11.73 15.66 -18.34
CA GLY A 34 10.50 14.87 -18.30
C GLY A 34 9.75 15.23 -17.02
N SER A 35 8.61 15.91 -17.17
CA SER A 35 7.72 16.41 -16.11
C SER A 35 8.36 17.45 -15.16
N ALA A 36 7.96 18.71 -15.28
CA ALA A 36 8.53 19.83 -14.49
C ALA A 36 8.30 19.75 -12.96
N HIS A 37 7.63 18.71 -12.45
CA HIS A 37 7.22 18.57 -11.05
C HIS A 37 7.62 17.19 -10.49
N PRO A 38 8.35 17.12 -9.35
CA PRO A 38 8.69 15.87 -8.67
C PRO A 38 7.45 15.01 -8.34
N VAL A 39 7.60 13.69 -8.29
CA VAL A 39 6.50 12.78 -7.90
C VAL A 39 6.01 13.09 -6.49
N GLY A 40 4.70 13.21 -6.36
CA GLY A 40 4.03 13.59 -5.12
C GLY A 40 4.12 15.07 -4.82
N SER A 41 4.42 15.96 -5.77
CA SER A 41 4.35 17.41 -5.58
C SER A 41 3.09 18.00 -6.21
N GLY A 42 2.48 19.03 -5.62
CA GLY A 42 1.21 19.59 -6.11
C GLY A 42 -0.01 18.85 -5.55
N ASP A 43 -1.19 19.15 -6.12
CA ASP A 43 -2.50 18.89 -5.51
C ASP A 43 -3.47 18.23 -6.50
N ALA A 44 -4.41 17.44 -5.99
CA ALA A 44 -5.50 16.86 -6.78
C ALA A 44 -6.74 16.63 -5.91
N ALA A 45 -7.93 16.76 -6.50
CA ALA A 45 -9.17 16.27 -5.91
C ALA A 45 -9.35 14.80 -6.30
N VAL A 46 -9.54 13.93 -5.30
CA VAL A 46 -9.57 12.48 -5.53
C VAL A 46 -10.78 11.86 -4.85
N THR A 47 -11.56 11.11 -5.62
CA THR A 47 -12.72 10.35 -5.11
C THR A 47 -12.50 8.86 -5.34
N LEU A 48 -12.52 8.07 -4.26
CA LEU A 48 -12.50 6.61 -4.37
C LEU A 48 -13.87 6.09 -4.80
N GLU A 49 -13.99 5.65 -6.04
CA GLU A 49 -15.24 5.11 -6.60
C GLU A 49 -15.42 3.63 -6.24
N ARG A 50 -14.30 2.89 -6.15
CA ARG A 50 -14.31 1.46 -5.79
C ARG A 50 -13.01 1.08 -5.08
N PRO A 51 -13.06 0.49 -3.87
CA PRO A 51 -11.87 -0.03 -3.22
C PRO A 51 -11.33 -1.28 -3.95
N PRO A 52 -10.01 -1.52 -3.96
CA PRO A 52 -9.40 -2.66 -4.65
C PRO A 52 -9.45 -3.97 -3.84
N VAL A 53 -10.44 -4.15 -2.95
CA VAL A 53 -10.52 -5.27 -2.00
C VAL A 53 -11.50 -6.37 -2.39
N ASP A 54 -12.37 -6.11 -3.37
CA ASP A 54 -13.38 -7.08 -3.79
C ASP A 54 -12.71 -8.32 -4.43
N GLY A 55 -12.91 -9.48 -3.81
CA GLY A 55 -12.32 -10.75 -4.26
C GLY A 55 -10.80 -10.79 -4.10
N LEU A 56 -10.28 -10.24 -2.99
CA LEU A 56 -8.85 -10.29 -2.67
C LEU A 56 -8.42 -11.72 -2.32
N GLU A 57 -7.66 -12.35 -3.21
CA GLU A 57 -7.30 -13.77 -3.14
C GLU A 57 -5.80 -13.97 -3.40
N LEU A 58 -5.19 -14.94 -2.70
CA LEU A 58 -3.88 -15.48 -3.07
C LEU A 58 -4.09 -16.68 -3.99
N VAL A 59 -3.78 -16.51 -5.26
CA VAL A 59 -4.00 -17.51 -6.30
C VAL A 59 -2.68 -18.20 -6.62
N ARG A 60 -2.68 -19.54 -6.58
CA ARG A 60 -1.52 -20.34 -6.95
C ARG A 60 -1.30 -20.31 -8.46
N GLY A 61 -0.07 -20.03 -8.89
CA GLY A 61 0.36 -20.12 -10.28
C GLY A 61 0.53 -21.57 -10.74
N ASP A 62 0.23 -21.82 -12.01
CA ASP A 62 0.25 -23.16 -12.63
C ASP A 62 1.67 -23.64 -13.03
N PHE A 63 2.69 -22.79 -12.93
CA PHE A 63 4.04 -23.05 -13.47
C PHE A 63 5.14 -23.16 -12.40
N ASP A 64 6.09 -24.06 -12.67
CA ASP A 64 7.41 -24.42 -12.09
C ASP A 64 7.70 -24.32 -10.57
N ALA A 65 7.15 -23.35 -9.84
CA ALA A 65 7.37 -23.19 -8.41
C ALA A 65 6.07 -23.19 -7.59
N GLY A 66 4.91 -23.11 -8.26
CA GLY A 66 3.60 -23.06 -7.60
C GLY A 66 3.45 -21.90 -6.65
N THR A 67 4.12 -20.77 -6.94
CA THR A 67 4.07 -19.50 -6.21
C THR A 67 2.65 -18.96 -6.15
N TYR A 68 2.36 -18.15 -5.14
CA TYR A 68 1.06 -17.48 -5.03
C TYR A 68 1.19 -16.03 -5.48
N HIS A 69 0.16 -15.50 -6.12
CA HIS A 69 0.06 -14.08 -6.46
C HIS A 69 -1.21 -13.51 -5.87
N LEU A 70 -1.16 -12.24 -5.47
CA LEU A 70 -2.32 -11.52 -4.97
C LEU A 70 -3.16 -11.02 -6.14
N GLU A 71 -4.42 -11.43 -6.18
CA GLU A 71 -5.41 -11.00 -7.16
C GLU A 71 -6.58 -10.29 -6.49
N SER A 72 -7.14 -9.29 -7.16
CA SER A 72 -8.40 -8.68 -6.75
C SER A 72 -9.08 -8.00 -7.93
N THR A 73 -10.37 -7.68 -7.76
CA THR A 73 -11.04 -6.75 -8.65
C THR A 73 -10.34 -5.40 -8.57
N PRO A 74 -9.94 -4.79 -9.70
CA PRO A 74 -9.28 -3.50 -9.68
C PRO A 74 -10.15 -2.44 -8.99
N GLY A 75 -9.54 -1.72 -8.06
CA GLY A 75 -10.12 -0.51 -7.51
C GLY A 75 -10.19 0.59 -8.57
N ARG A 76 -10.96 1.63 -8.28
CA ARG A 76 -11.18 2.75 -9.18
C ARG A 76 -11.25 4.05 -8.42
N VAL A 77 -10.56 5.04 -8.95
CA VAL A 77 -10.48 6.38 -8.39
C VAL A 77 -10.75 7.39 -9.50
N ALA A 78 -11.65 8.35 -9.25
CA ALA A 78 -11.83 9.54 -10.08
C ALA A 78 -10.87 10.63 -9.62
N VAL A 79 -10.25 11.32 -10.57
CA VAL A 79 -9.22 12.33 -10.33
C VAL A 79 -9.59 13.63 -11.04
N ASP A 80 -9.65 14.71 -10.28
CA ASP A 80 -10.03 16.05 -10.74
C ASP A 80 -9.05 17.11 -10.21
N ASP A 81 -9.12 18.31 -10.77
CA ASP A 81 -8.37 19.51 -10.33
C ASP A 81 -6.87 19.27 -10.10
N VAL A 82 -6.21 18.51 -10.99
CA VAL A 82 -4.79 18.19 -10.84
C VAL A 82 -3.90 19.39 -11.15
N SER A 83 -3.03 19.74 -10.20
CA SER A 83 -1.92 20.67 -10.37
C SER A 83 -0.59 20.02 -9.95
N GLY A 84 0.49 20.28 -10.67
CA GLY A 84 1.78 19.62 -10.41
C GLY A 84 1.79 18.13 -10.80
N ASN A 85 2.33 17.29 -9.91
CA ASN A 85 2.41 15.83 -10.04
C ASN A 85 2.15 15.10 -8.70
N PRO A 86 0.93 15.18 -8.12
CA PRO A 86 0.58 14.43 -6.92
C PRO A 86 0.56 12.93 -7.23
N ALA A 87 0.55 12.09 -6.20
CA ALA A 87 0.64 10.64 -6.38
C ALA A 87 -0.31 9.87 -5.47
N LEU A 88 -0.96 8.83 -6.00
CA LEU A 88 -1.68 7.84 -5.19
C LEU A 88 -0.74 6.71 -4.78
N LYS A 89 -0.84 6.29 -3.54
CA LYS A 89 -0.20 5.08 -3.03
C LYS A 89 -1.25 4.05 -2.69
N LEU A 90 -1.16 2.90 -3.34
CA LEU A 90 -1.88 1.69 -2.97
C LEU A 90 -0.95 0.83 -2.12
N THR A 91 -1.36 0.54 -0.89
CA THR A 91 -0.60 -0.29 0.04
C THR A 91 -1.36 -1.57 0.33
N VAL A 92 -0.62 -2.67 0.47
CA VAL A 92 -1.13 -3.93 1.03
C VAL A 92 -0.10 -4.48 2.00
N ASP A 93 -0.58 -4.93 3.15
CA ASP A 93 0.23 -5.58 4.17
C ASP A 93 -0.48 -6.85 4.64
N VAL A 94 0.18 -8.00 4.52
CA VAL A 94 -0.31 -9.32 4.92
C VAL A 94 0.71 -9.95 5.87
N PRO A 95 0.67 -9.60 7.16
CA PRO A 95 1.69 -9.99 8.13
C PRO A 95 1.89 -11.51 8.23
N GLY A 96 0.80 -12.28 8.08
CA GLY A 96 0.83 -13.74 8.24
C GLY A 96 1.68 -14.49 7.22
N ILE A 97 2.07 -13.83 6.12
CA ILE A 97 2.94 -14.38 5.07
C ILE A 97 4.16 -13.48 4.79
N TYR A 98 4.43 -12.50 5.65
CA TYR A 98 5.53 -11.54 5.50
C TYR A 98 5.50 -10.79 4.15
N TYR A 99 4.31 -10.48 3.66
CA TYR A 99 4.12 -9.79 2.39
C TYR A 99 3.64 -8.36 2.63
N SER A 100 4.38 -7.38 2.15
CA SER A 100 3.96 -5.98 2.14
C SER A 100 4.40 -5.34 0.83
N ASP A 101 3.53 -4.55 0.21
CA ASP A 101 3.83 -3.89 -1.06
C ASP A 101 3.19 -2.50 -1.13
N VAL A 102 3.83 -1.61 -1.90
CA VAL A 102 3.39 -0.25 -2.16
C VAL A 102 3.51 0.04 -3.64
N ARG A 103 2.37 0.29 -4.28
CA ARG A 103 2.32 0.76 -5.67
C ARG A 103 1.99 2.23 -5.74
N THR A 104 2.80 2.99 -6.48
CA THR A 104 2.61 4.43 -6.67
C THR A 104 2.03 4.72 -8.05
N TYR A 105 1.06 5.63 -8.13
CA TYR A 105 0.44 6.13 -9.36
C TYR A 105 0.62 7.65 -9.42
N GLU A 106 1.43 8.13 -10.35
CA GLU A 106 1.53 9.55 -10.66
C GLU A 106 0.21 10.07 -11.26
N LEU A 107 -0.22 11.24 -10.82
CA LEU A 107 -1.45 11.88 -11.27
C LEU A 107 -1.19 13.08 -12.20
N GLY A 108 0.06 13.52 -12.37
CA GLY A 108 0.38 14.67 -13.22
C GLY A 108 -0.26 14.57 -14.60
N GLY A 109 -1.07 15.58 -14.96
CA GLY A 109 -1.78 15.64 -16.23
C GLY A 109 -3.02 14.75 -16.36
N ARG A 110 -3.48 14.09 -15.29
CA ARG A 110 -4.62 13.15 -15.29
C ARG A 110 -5.94 13.75 -14.80
N SER A 111 -6.12 15.06 -14.90
CA SER A 111 -7.37 15.71 -14.48
C SER A 111 -8.54 15.25 -15.35
N GLY A 112 -9.66 14.85 -14.73
CA GLY A 112 -10.85 14.30 -15.39
C GLY A 112 -10.70 12.82 -15.78
N GLU A 113 -9.66 12.12 -15.34
CA GLU A 113 -9.45 10.70 -15.64
C GLU A 113 -9.90 9.78 -14.49
N SER A 114 -10.15 8.52 -14.85
CA SER A 114 -10.40 7.43 -13.89
C SER A 114 -9.19 6.49 -13.84
N VAL A 115 -8.54 6.40 -12.68
CA VAL A 115 -7.35 5.58 -12.45
C VAL A 115 -7.75 4.22 -11.88
N ARG A 116 -7.20 3.14 -12.46
CA ARG A 116 -7.41 1.77 -12.00
C ARG A 116 -6.31 1.34 -11.03
N LEU A 117 -6.71 1.00 -9.81
CA LEU A 117 -5.84 0.51 -8.74
C LEU A 117 -5.74 -1.00 -8.83
N ARG A 118 -4.52 -1.53 -8.86
CA ARG A 118 -4.22 -2.97 -8.95
C ARG A 118 -3.00 -3.27 -8.12
N PHE A 119 -3.08 -4.32 -7.30
CA PHE A 119 -1.89 -4.84 -6.64
C PHE A 119 -0.88 -5.32 -7.69
N PRO A 120 0.42 -5.23 -7.38
CA PRO A 120 1.43 -5.83 -8.23
C PRO A 120 1.34 -7.36 -8.14
N ALA A 121 1.60 -8.03 -9.27
CA ALA A 121 1.74 -9.47 -9.30
C ALA A 121 3.15 -9.82 -8.80
N VAL A 122 3.29 -9.93 -7.49
CA VAL A 122 4.53 -10.38 -6.84
C VAL A 122 4.33 -11.81 -6.36
N ASP A 123 5.36 -12.62 -6.54
CA ASP A 123 5.37 -14.03 -6.21
C ASP A 123 5.62 -14.22 -4.71
N VAL A 124 4.68 -14.87 -4.05
CA VAL A 124 4.79 -15.33 -2.67
C VAL A 124 5.22 -16.79 -2.69
N SER A 125 6.30 -17.10 -1.97
CA SER A 125 6.79 -18.48 -1.84
C SER A 125 5.75 -19.37 -1.14
N PRO A 126 5.48 -20.58 -1.65
CA PRO A 126 4.47 -21.48 -1.06
C PRO A 126 4.74 -21.86 0.40
N GLU A 127 6.00 -21.80 0.83
CA GLU A 127 6.42 -22.12 2.20
C GLU A 127 5.87 -21.14 3.25
N TYR A 128 5.57 -19.90 2.86
CA TYR A 128 4.93 -18.92 3.74
C TYR A 128 3.41 -19.09 3.78
N VAL A 129 2.81 -19.76 2.81
CA VAL A 129 1.36 -19.94 2.68
C VAL A 129 0.91 -21.23 3.40
N THR A 130 0.80 -21.15 4.73
CA THR A 130 0.47 -22.27 5.62
C THR A 130 -1.03 -22.39 5.99
N ALA A 131 -1.77 -21.29 5.96
CA ALA A 131 -3.22 -21.23 6.20
C ALA A 131 -4.02 -21.07 4.89
N ASN A 132 -5.35 -21.23 4.99
CA ASN A 132 -6.26 -20.98 3.86
C ASN A 132 -6.78 -19.54 3.81
N ARG A 133 -6.50 -18.73 4.84
CA ARG A 133 -6.93 -17.34 4.94
C ARG A 133 -5.95 -16.53 5.79
N TYR A 134 -5.81 -15.25 5.46
CA TYR A 134 -4.99 -14.29 6.20
C TYR A 134 -5.71 -12.96 6.34
N ASP A 135 -5.38 -12.18 7.35
CA ASP A 135 -5.79 -10.78 7.41
C ASP A 135 -4.79 -9.91 6.67
N ALA A 136 -5.30 -8.93 5.92
CA ALA A 136 -4.53 -7.94 5.20
C ALA A 136 -5.01 -6.54 5.55
N THR A 137 -4.09 -5.59 5.65
CA THR A 137 -4.42 -4.17 5.69
C THR A 137 -4.21 -3.57 4.31
N VAL A 138 -5.27 -3.04 3.72
CA VAL A 138 -5.23 -2.36 2.42
C VAL A 138 -5.44 -0.87 2.63
N GLY A 139 -4.61 -0.05 1.99
CA GLY A 139 -4.65 1.40 2.10
C GLY A 139 -4.58 2.09 0.74
N VAL A 140 -5.27 3.22 0.63
CA VAL A 140 -5.16 4.14 -0.50
C VAL A 140 -4.92 5.54 0.05
N TRP A 141 -3.80 6.13 -0.35
CA TRP A 141 -3.35 7.42 0.15
C TRP A 141 -3.07 8.37 -1.01
N LEU A 142 -3.49 9.63 -0.89
CA LEU A 142 -3.05 10.69 -1.77
C LEU A 142 -1.82 11.36 -1.14
N ARG A 143 -0.76 11.54 -1.93
CA ARG A 143 0.43 12.29 -1.53
C ARG A 143 0.46 13.64 -2.25
N THR A 144 0.51 14.68 -1.45
CA THR A 144 0.54 16.10 -1.84
C THR A 144 1.69 16.77 -1.09
N GLY A 145 2.84 16.91 -1.75
CA GLY A 145 4.10 17.30 -1.12
C GLY A 145 4.58 16.28 -0.08
N ASP A 146 4.66 16.73 1.18
CA ASP A 146 5.05 15.94 2.35
C ASP A 146 3.83 15.37 3.10
N GLU A 147 2.62 15.76 2.69
CA GLU A 147 1.38 15.33 3.32
C GLU A 147 0.83 14.06 2.67
N TYR A 148 0.14 13.26 3.49
CA TYR A 148 -0.56 12.05 3.08
C TYR A 148 -1.99 12.11 3.56
N ASP A 149 -2.93 12.18 2.61
CA ASP A 149 -4.35 12.10 2.89
C ASP A 149 -4.83 10.66 2.75
N GLN A 150 -5.45 10.14 3.81
CA GLN A 150 -6.05 8.82 3.79
C GLN A 150 -7.37 8.86 3.00
N LEU A 151 -7.40 8.19 1.85
CA LEU A 151 -8.64 8.02 1.07
C LEU A 151 -9.39 6.76 1.51
N TYR A 152 -8.65 5.73 1.90
CA TYR A 152 -9.20 4.45 2.36
C TYR A 152 -8.17 3.68 3.17
N GLN A 153 -8.63 3.00 4.22
CA GLN A 153 -7.84 2.01 4.93
C GLN A 153 -8.78 1.00 5.59
N GLU A 154 -8.58 -0.28 5.31
CA GLU A 154 -9.41 -1.34 5.89
C GLU A 154 -8.60 -2.62 6.10
N THR A 155 -8.97 -3.37 7.14
CA THR A 155 -8.50 -4.74 7.34
C THR A 155 -9.49 -5.70 6.70
N VAL A 156 -9.01 -6.51 5.75
CA VAL A 156 -9.81 -7.44 4.95
C VAL A 156 -9.22 -8.84 5.00
N THR A 157 -10.05 -9.86 4.79
CA THR A 157 -9.59 -11.25 4.70
C THR A 157 -9.14 -11.57 3.28
N VAL A 158 -7.96 -12.16 3.16
CA VAL A 158 -7.39 -12.73 1.94
C VAL A 158 -7.59 -14.23 1.96
N GLU A 159 -8.39 -14.75 1.04
CA GLU A 159 -8.60 -16.19 0.89
C GLU A 159 -7.50 -16.80 0.01
N VAL A 160 -7.10 -18.04 0.30
CA VAL A 160 -6.09 -18.76 -0.48
C VAL A 160 -6.77 -19.72 -1.44
N ARG A 161 -6.49 -19.55 -2.73
CA ARG A 161 -6.93 -20.43 -3.81
C ARG A 161 -5.76 -21.24 -4.34
N ARG A 162 -5.92 -22.56 -4.27
CA ARG A 162 -4.92 -23.55 -4.66
C ARG A 162 -5.20 -24.19 -6.00
#